data_AF-A0A2M7PV41-F1
#
_entry.id   AF-A0A2M7PV41-F1
#
_cell.length_a   1.000
_cell.length_b   1.000
_cell.length_c   1.000
_cell.angle_alpha   90.00
_cell.angle_beta   90.00
_cell.angle_gamma   90.00
#
_symmetry.space_group_name_H-M   'P 1'
#
loop_
_entity.id
_entity.type
_entity.pdbx_description
1 polymer ?
#
loop_
_entity_poly.entity_id
_entity_poly.type
_entity_poly.pdbx_seq_one_letter_code
_entity_poly.pdbx_strand_id
1 'polypeptide(L)' 'MQHRKYTGIEIANILQAKLVSPNPEDIQVFDILIDSRRLIAPEGAIFFALQSKRNDGHLYIGSLYKKGVRNFVVS' A
#
# COMPACT_ATOMS: atom_id res chain seq x y z
N MET A 1 -21.50 -3.36 -0.66
CA MET A 1 -20.77 -2.07 -0.53
C MET A 1 -19.82 -1.95 -1.69
N GLN A 2 -19.95 -0.91 -2.53
CA GLN A 2 -19.02 -0.69 -3.64
C GLN A 2 -17.64 -0.39 -3.05
N HIS A 3 -16.71 -1.33 -3.18
CA HIS A 3 -15.30 -1.06 -2.91
C HIS A 3 -14.83 -0.20 -4.08
N ARG A 4 -14.50 1.08 -3.82
CA ARG A 4 -13.84 1.91 -4.85
C ARG A 4 -12.50 1.27 -5.15
N LYS A 5 -12.34 0.84 -6.39
CA LYS A 5 -11.06 0.36 -6.92
C LYS A 5 -10.24 1.58 -7.31
N TYR A 6 -8.96 1.54 -7.00
CA TYR A 6 -8.00 2.57 -7.39
C TYR A 6 -6.87 1.94 -8.19
N THR A 7 -6.29 2.66 -9.14
CA THR A 7 -5.04 2.26 -9.77
C THR A 7 -3.84 2.81 -9.02
N GLY A 8 -2.67 2.16 -9.18
CA GLY A 8 -1.42 2.70 -8.64
C GLY A 8 -1.10 4.10 -9.19
N ILE A 9 -1.45 4.37 -10.44
CA ILE A 9 -1.27 5.67 -11.11
C ILE A 9 -2.18 6.73 -10.49
N GLU A 10 -3.46 6.42 -10.27
CA GLU A 10 -4.40 7.33 -9.62
C GLU A 10 -3.93 7.71 -8.21
N ILE A 11 -3.50 6.72 -7.41
CA ILE A 11 -2.99 6.96 -6.07
C ILE A 11 -1.73 7.83 -6.13
N ALA A 12 -0.79 7.55 -7.02
CA ALA A 12 0.42 8.35 -7.18
C ALA A 12 0.10 9.81 -7.56
N ASN A 13 -0.85 10.03 -8.46
CA ASN A 13 -1.31 11.36 -8.85
C ASN A 13 -1.98 12.11 -7.69
N ILE A 14 -2.84 11.44 -6.91
CA ILE A 14 -3.50 12.04 -5.74
C ILE A 14 -2.46 12.43 -4.68
N LEU A 15 -1.49 11.56 -4.43
CA LEU A 15 -0.44 11.79 -3.44
C LEU A 15 0.67 12.72 -3.94
N GLN A 16 0.69 13.07 -5.23
CA GLN A 16 1.82 13.74 -5.89
C GLN A 16 3.14 12.99 -5.63
N ALA A 17 3.08 11.67 -5.64
CA ALA A 17 4.18 10.78 -5.29
C ALA A 17 4.82 10.17 -6.54
N LYS A 18 6.09 9.80 -6.43
CA LYS A 18 6.78 9.04 -7.49
C LYS A 18 6.38 7.57 -7.43
N LEU A 19 5.69 7.09 -8.46
CA LEU A 19 5.39 5.66 -8.62
C LEU A 19 6.62 4.91 -9.14
N VAL A 20 7.04 3.87 -8.42
CA VAL A 20 8.15 2.99 -8.79
C VAL A 20 7.64 1.57 -8.97
N SER A 21 7.43 1.16 -10.22
CA SER A 21 7.02 -0.20 -10.58
C SER A 21 7.46 -0.50 -12.01
N PRO A 22 7.87 -1.75 -12.32
CA PRO A 22 8.09 -2.18 -13.70
C PRO A 22 6.81 -2.14 -14.53
N ASN A 23 5.65 -2.42 -13.91
CA ASN A 23 4.33 -2.42 -14.57
C ASN A 23 3.33 -1.56 -13.77
N PRO A 24 3.33 -0.23 -13.92
CA PRO A 24 2.44 0.68 -13.19
C PRO A 24 0.94 0.46 -13.49
N GLU A 25 0.61 0.12 -14.74
CA GLU A 25 -0.77 -0.05 -15.23
C GLU A 25 -1.47 -1.27 -14.59
N ASP A 26 -0.70 -2.28 -14.18
CA ASP A 26 -1.22 -3.53 -13.61
C ASP A 26 -1.59 -3.37 -12.12
N ILE A 27 -1.23 -2.24 -11.49
CA ILE A 27 -1.45 -2.02 -10.06
C ILE A 27 -2.90 -1.68 -9.83
N GLN A 28 -3.64 -2.65 -9.30
CA GLN A 28 -5.01 -2.50 -8.83
C GLN A 28 -5.04 -2.55 -7.31
N VAL A 29 -5.69 -1.57 -6.69
CA VAL A 29 -5.81 -1.42 -5.24
C VAL A 29 -7.27 -1.52 -4.83
N PHE A 30 -7.53 -2.43 -3.89
CA PHE A 30 -8.86 -2.73 -3.34
C PHE A 30 -8.92 -2.55 -1.82
N ASP A 31 -7.76 -2.62 -1.15
CA ASP A 31 -7.66 -2.50 0.30
C ASP A 31 -6.52 -1.56 0.69
N ILE A 32 -6.84 -0.58 1.55
CA ILE A 32 -5.90 0.44 2.01
C ILE A 32 -5.60 0.18 3.48
N LEU A 33 -4.35 -0.18 3.75
CA LEU A 33 -3.89 -0.57 5.07
C LEU A 33 -3.00 0.52 5.66
N ILE A 34 -3.34 0.97 6.87
CA ILE A 34 -2.46 1.81 7.72
C ILE A 34 -1.97 1.05 8.96
N ASP A 35 -2.57 -0.11 9.24
CA ASP A 35 -2.19 -1.00 10.34
C ASP A 35 -1.89 -2.38 9.76
N SER A 36 -0.65 -2.84 9.97
CA SER A 36 -0.13 -4.10 9.42
C SER A 36 -0.89 -5.33 9.92
N ARG A 37 -1.62 -5.21 11.04
CA ARG A 37 -2.43 -6.30 11.63
C ARG A 37 -3.79 -6.46 10.97
N ARG A 38 -4.23 -5.50 10.16
CA ARG A 38 -5.54 -5.53 9.47
C ARG A 38 -5.53 -6.27 8.14
N LEU A 39 -4.38 -6.82 7.73
CA LEU A 39 -4.26 -7.56 6.49
C LEU A 39 -5.15 -8.81 6.50
N ILE A 40 -6.19 -8.83 5.65
CA ILE A 40 -7.06 -9.98 5.43
C ILE A 40 -6.58 -10.78 4.21
N ALA A 41 -6.33 -10.08 3.10
CA ALA A 41 -5.79 -10.66 1.87
C ALA A 41 -4.70 -9.73 1.29
N PRO A 42 -3.59 -10.27 0.76
CA PRO A 42 -2.51 -9.47 0.18
C PRO A 42 -2.82 -8.92 -1.22
N GLU A 43 -3.75 -9.55 -1.93
CA GLU A 43 -4.09 -9.18 -3.31
C GLU A 43 -4.76 -7.80 -3.35
N GLY A 44 -4.15 -6.89 -4.11
CA GLY A 44 -4.62 -5.51 -4.21
C GLY A 44 -4.58 -4.72 -2.91
N ALA A 45 -3.86 -5.19 -1.89
CA ALA A 45 -3.60 -4.40 -0.69
C ALA A 45 -2.46 -3.39 -0.95
N ILE A 46 -2.63 -2.17 -0.46
CA ILE A 46 -1.58 -1.16 -0.37
C ILE A 46 -1.36 -0.79 1.10
N PHE A 47 -0.11 -0.84 1.56
CA PHE A 47 0.23 -0.47 2.93
C PHE A 47 0.90 0.90 2.99
N PHE A 48 0.31 1.82 3.75
CA PHE A 48 0.88 3.13 4.05
C PHE A 48 1.77 3.03 5.29
N ALA A 49 3.08 3.07 5.07
CA ALA A 49 4.09 3.05 6.12
C ALA A 49 4.19 4.42 6.80
N LEU A 50 3.20 4.76 7.63
CA LEU A 50 3.18 6.05 8.32
C LEU A 50 4.21 6.09 9.46
N GLN A 51 4.95 7.20 9.56
CA GLN A 51 5.81 7.49 10.70
C GLN A 51 5.11 8.42 11.69
N SER A 52 5.21 8.09 12.98
CA SER A 52 4.63 8.89 14.07
C SER A 52 5.61 8.93 15.26
N LYS A 53 5.33 9.78 16.26
CA LYS A 53 6.15 9.86 17.49
C LYS A 53 6.26 8.53 18.26
N ARG A 54 5.28 7.63 18.11
CA ARG A 54 5.17 6.40 18.90
C ARG A 54 5.42 5.13 18.10
N ASN A 55 5.43 5.22 16.77
CA ASN A 55 5.57 4.04 15.92
C ASN A 55 6.06 4.42 14.52
N ASP A 56 6.72 3.47 13.87
CA ASP A 56 7.21 3.57 12.50
C ASP A 56 6.67 2.42 11.65
N GLY A 57 5.79 2.77 10.69
CA GLY A 57 5.18 1.83 9.77
C GLY A 57 6.19 1.07 8.90
N HIS A 58 7.37 1.64 8.63
CA HIS A 58 8.38 1.03 7.78
C HIS A 58 8.92 -0.28 8.35
N LEU A 59 8.93 -0.41 9.69
CA LEU A 59 9.36 -1.62 10.38
C LEU A 59 8.53 -2.86 10.00
N TYR A 60 7.29 -2.67 9.53
CA TYR A 60 6.38 -3.78 9.19
C TYR A 60 6.46 -4.22 7.73
N ILE A 61 7.13 -3.47 6.85
CA ILE A 61 7.19 -3.75 5.40
C ILE A 61 7.72 -5.16 5.15
N GLY A 62 8.82 -5.55 5.79
CA GLY A 62 9.41 -6.87 5.59
C GLY A 62 8.44 -8.01 5.95
N SER A 63 7.66 -7.85 7.02
CA SER A 63 6.66 -8.85 7.43
C SER A 63 5.48 -8.92 6.46
N LEU A 64 5.00 -7.78 5.98
CA LEU A 64 3.88 -7.69 5.04
C LEU A 64 4.27 -8.21 3.65
N TYR A 65 5.50 -7.95 3.24
CA TYR A 65 6.06 -8.48 2.00
C TYR A 65 6.13 -10.02 2.02
N LYS A 66 6.55 -10.61 3.15
CA LYS A 66 6.51 -12.07 3.36
C LYS A 66 5.08 -12.64 3.34
N LYS A 67 4.09 -11.86 3.76
CA LYS A 67 2.66 -12.20 3.67
C LYS A 67 2.04 -11.96 2.28
N GLY A 68 2.83 -11.51 1.32
CA GLY A 68 2.41 -11.35 -0.08
C GLY A 68 2.01 -9.94 -0.49
N VAL A 69 2.04 -8.95 0.41
CA VAL A 69 1.78 -7.55 0.03
C VAL A 69 2.87 -7.06 -0.92
N ARG A 70 2.47 -6.37 -1.99
CA ARG A 70 3.38 -5.87 -3.04
C ARG A 70 3.37 -4.35 -3.18
N ASN A 71 2.32 -3.68 -2.74
CA ASN A 71 2.20 -2.23 -2.87
C ASN A 71 2.44 -1.55 -1.52
N PHE A 72 3.37 -0.60 -1.49
CA PHE A 72 3.74 0.14 -0.30
C PHE A 72 3.84 1.63 -0.62
N VAL A 73 3.33 2.46 0.27
CA VAL A 73 3.56 3.91 0.28
C VAL A 73 4.51 4.21 1.42
N VAL A 74 5.64 4.84 1.11
CA VAL A 74 6.75 5.14 2.03
C VAL A 74 7.12 6.62 1.92
N SER A 75 7.71 7.19 2.98
CA SER A 75 8.17 8.59 3.06
C SER A 75 9.66 8.74 2.88
#